data_AF-A0A1V5BMD7-F1
#
_entry.id   AF-A0A1V5BMD7-F1
#
_cell.length_a   1.000
_cell.length_b   1.000
_cell.length_c   1.000
_cell.angle_alpha   90.00
_cell.angle_beta   90.00
_cell.angle_gamma   90.00
#
_symmetry.space_group_name_H-M   'P 1'
#
loop_
_entity.id
_entity.type
_entity.pdbx_description
1 polymer ?
#
loop_
_entity_poly.entity_id
_entity_poly.type
_entity_poly.pdbx_seq_one_letter_code
_entity_poly.pdbx_strand_id
1 'polypeptide(L)'
;MARIYIDRRYFAGNERKWVSFESSPRLEKTKKNIYGKCVPCITNLYEQLQAGKTEIRLSSAFRCWKIVVQAPDMDTCIDFLDTLEKDTPDDMYVRGRFGSGDESKSTKVIVFNADSDAEKDEIRHRVKATASRFDPELPVACHKACADLYHELLGDWREWKEIQPIRKPEAVRHILERIRKVLFWERKEGAEIDQG
;
A
#
# COMPACT_ATOMS: atom_id res chain seq x y z
N MET A 1 23.64 -4.94 -12.60
CA MET A 1 23.33 -4.69 -11.18
C MET A 1 21.82 -4.58 -11.07
N ALA A 2 21.19 -5.28 -10.12
CA ALA A 2 19.76 -5.12 -9.86
C ALA A 2 19.48 -3.67 -9.43
N ARG A 3 18.56 -3.02 -10.14
CA ARG A 3 18.05 -1.67 -9.93
C ARG A 3 16.91 -1.66 -8.92
N ILE A 4 16.09 -2.71 -8.87
CA ILE A 4 15.05 -2.95 -7.89
C ILE A 4 15.67 -3.75 -6.74
N TYR A 5 15.86 -3.07 -5.61
CA TYR A 5 16.25 -3.71 -4.37
C TYR A 5 15.03 -4.42 -3.75
N ILE A 6 15.17 -5.71 -3.44
CA ILE A 6 14.23 -6.48 -2.62
C ILE A 6 14.80 -6.61 -1.20
N ASP A 7 13.96 -6.45 -0.18
CA ASP A 7 14.38 -6.56 1.23
C ASP A 7 15.03 -7.92 1.52
N ARG A 8 16.33 -7.90 1.85
CA ARG A 8 17.16 -9.09 2.09
C ARG A 8 16.62 -10.06 3.12
N ARG A 9 15.77 -9.59 4.04
CA ARG A 9 15.14 -10.46 5.06
C ARG A 9 14.30 -11.57 4.44
N TYR A 10 13.80 -11.39 3.22
CA TYR A 10 13.11 -12.45 2.46
C TYR A 10 14.03 -13.64 2.18
N PHE A 11 15.24 -13.39 1.68
CA PHE A 11 16.22 -14.44 1.34
C PHE A 11 16.88 -15.09 2.57
N ALA A 12 16.63 -14.56 3.77
CA ALA A 12 17.14 -15.10 5.02
C ALA A 12 16.21 -16.16 5.66
N GLY A 13 15.24 -16.69 4.91
CA GLY A 13 14.29 -17.70 5.40
C GLY A 13 13.24 -17.18 6.39
N ASN A 14 13.13 -15.86 6.56
CA ASN A 14 12.04 -15.26 7.33
C ASN A 14 10.84 -15.10 6.39
N GLU A 15 9.97 -16.12 6.36
CA GLU A 15 8.69 -16.07 5.67
C GLU A 15 7.88 -14.89 6.18
N ARG A 16 7.82 -13.82 5.39
CA ARG A 16 7.03 -12.64 5.71
C ARG A 16 5.78 -12.61 4.85
N LYS A 17 4.67 -12.26 5.49
CA LYS A 17 3.43 -11.81 4.83
C LYS A 17 3.67 -10.74 3.76
N TRP A 18 4.63 -9.85 3.99
CA TRP A 18 4.96 -8.76 3.06
C TRP A 18 6.47 -8.53 2.95
N VAL A 19 6.94 -8.43 1.71
CA VAL A 19 8.31 -8.12 1.34
C VAL A 19 8.33 -6.79 0.60
N SER A 20 9.17 -5.85 1.02
CA SER A 20 9.28 -4.53 0.36
C SER A 20 10.31 -4.54 -0.77
N PHE A 21 10.07 -3.73 -1.79
CA PHE A 21 11.02 -3.48 -2.87
C PHE A 21 11.07 -1.98 -3.25
N GLU A 22 12.19 -1.52 -3.82
CA GLU A 22 12.38 -0.13 -4.25
C GLU A 22 13.54 0.00 -5.26
N SER A 23 13.46 0.98 -6.19
CA SER A 23 14.56 1.36 -7.10
C SER A 23 15.80 1.95 -6.40
N SER A 24 15.79 2.08 -5.06
CA SER A 24 16.91 2.52 -4.24
C SER A 24 17.26 1.43 -3.21
N PRO A 25 18.55 1.13 -3.01
CA PRO A 25 18.95 0.25 -1.91
C PRO A 25 18.46 0.83 -0.57
N ARG A 26 18.17 -0.05 0.39
CA ARG A 26 17.80 0.32 1.78
C ARG A 26 16.42 0.98 1.95
N LEU A 27 15.57 1.02 0.92
CA LEU A 27 14.17 1.48 1.00
C LEU A 27 14.04 2.93 1.49
N GLU A 28 14.91 3.82 1.03
CA GLU A 28 15.02 5.22 1.46
C GLU A 28 13.71 6.01 1.26
N LYS A 29 13.11 5.96 0.06
CA LYS A 29 11.88 6.74 -0.23
C LYS A 29 10.69 6.14 0.52
N THR A 30 10.62 4.82 0.62
CA THR A 30 9.61 4.11 1.41
C THR A 30 9.67 4.52 2.89
N LYS A 31 10.84 4.48 3.52
CA LYS A 31 11.01 4.91 4.92
C LYS A 31 10.67 6.38 5.11
N LYS A 32 11.14 7.25 4.20
CA LYS A 32 10.81 8.68 4.21
C LYS A 32 9.31 8.92 4.09
N ASN A 33 8.62 8.21 3.20
CA ASN A 33 7.19 8.38 2.99
C ASN A 33 6.35 7.88 4.18
N ILE A 34 6.76 6.82 4.89
CA ILE A 34 6.02 6.34 6.07
C ILE A 34 5.85 7.47 7.08
N TYR A 35 6.96 8.11 7.49
CA TYR A 35 6.92 9.16 8.52
C TYR A 35 6.61 10.55 7.96
N GLY A 36 7.01 10.83 6.72
CA GLY A 36 6.81 12.14 6.10
C GLY A 36 5.47 12.31 5.37
N LYS A 37 4.74 11.23 5.06
CA LYS A 37 3.45 11.29 4.35
C LYS A 37 2.38 10.45 5.02
N CYS A 38 2.61 9.15 5.22
CA CYS A 38 1.57 8.22 5.67
C CYS A 38 1.11 8.51 7.11
N VAL A 39 2.04 8.64 8.06
CA VAL A 39 1.73 8.97 9.45
C VAL A 39 1.00 10.32 9.57
N PRO A 40 1.48 11.43 8.96
CA PRO A 40 0.74 12.68 8.93
C PRO A 40 -0.66 12.57 8.31
N CYS A 41 -0.81 11.80 7.24
CA CYS A 41 -2.10 11.61 6.57
C CYS A 41 -3.12 10.89 7.46
N ILE A 42 -2.69 9.84 8.16
CA ILE A 42 -3.54 9.08 9.10
C ILE A 42 -3.85 9.94 10.34
N THR A 43 -2.88 10.71 10.82
CA THR A 43 -3.06 11.66 11.94
C THR A 43 -4.09 12.73 11.59
N ASN A 44 -4.02 13.31 10.40
CA ASN A 44 -5.00 14.28 9.92
C ASN A 44 -6.42 13.68 9.80
N LEU A 45 -6.56 12.40 9.44
CA LEU A 45 -7.87 11.73 9.50
C LEU A 45 -8.35 11.60 10.96
N TYR A 46 -7.48 11.15 11.85
CA TYR A 46 -7.78 10.99 13.27
C TYR A 46 -8.28 12.28 13.90
N GLU A 47 -7.56 13.39 13.69
CA GLU A 47 -7.91 14.71 14.23
C GLU A 47 -9.26 15.22 13.70
N GLN A 48 -9.53 15.05 12.40
CA GLN A 48 -10.82 15.43 11.81
C GLN A 48 -11.99 14.63 12.42
N LEU A 49 -11.81 13.33 12.63
CA LEU A 49 -12.81 12.47 13.24
C LEU A 49 -13.02 12.82 14.73
N GLN A 50 -11.94 13.08 15.48
CA GLN A 50 -12.03 13.50 16.88
C GLN A 50 -12.74 14.86 17.04
N ALA A 51 -12.52 15.77 16.10
CA ALA A 51 -13.19 17.07 16.07
C ALA A 51 -14.67 16.99 15.65
N GLY A 52 -15.22 15.79 15.43
CA GLY A 52 -16.62 15.58 15.07
C GLY A 52 -16.98 16.11 13.68
N LYS A 53 -15.99 16.22 12.76
CA LYS A 53 -16.26 16.69 11.40
C LYS A 53 -17.19 15.72 10.67
N THR A 54 -18.18 16.26 9.98
CA THR A 54 -19.11 15.50 9.11
C THR A 54 -18.56 15.31 7.69
N GLU A 55 -17.48 16.02 7.36
CA GLU A 55 -16.76 15.93 6.09
C GLU A 55 -15.27 15.72 6.36
N ILE A 56 -14.63 14.95 5.50
CA ILE A 56 -13.20 14.64 5.57
C ILE A 56 -12.50 15.27 4.38
N ARG A 57 -11.50 16.10 4.66
CA ARG A 57 -10.50 16.52 3.69
C ARG A 57 -9.45 15.43 3.56
N LEU A 58 -9.42 14.79 2.39
CA LEU A 58 -8.52 13.67 2.08
C LEU A 58 -7.06 14.11 1.88
N SER A 59 -6.83 15.34 1.40
CA SER A 59 -5.48 15.89 1.17
C SER A 59 -4.59 14.91 0.39
N SER A 60 -3.44 14.48 0.94
CA SER A 60 -2.54 13.53 0.29
C SER A 60 -3.16 12.15 0.02
N ALA A 61 -4.13 11.68 0.83
CA ALA A 61 -4.83 10.42 0.57
C ALA A 61 -5.56 10.45 -0.77
N PHE A 62 -6.02 11.63 -1.20
CA PHE A 62 -6.71 11.78 -2.48
C PHE A 62 -5.77 11.61 -3.68
N ARG A 63 -4.46 11.75 -3.51
CA ARG A 63 -3.48 11.64 -4.61
C ARG A 63 -2.61 10.39 -4.52
N CYS A 64 -2.73 9.61 -3.46
CA CYS A 64 -1.94 8.41 -3.24
C CYS A 64 -2.63 7.18 -3.85
N TRP A 65 -1.88 6.42 -4.62
CA TRP A 65 -2.36 5.31 -5.42
C TRP A 65 -1.57 4.03 -5.15
N LYS A 66 -2.24 2.90 -5.34
CA LYS A 66 -1.63 1.58 -5.43
C LYS A 66 -1.99 0.93 -6.76
N ILE A 67 -0.99 0.42 -7.47
CA ILE A 67 -1.16 -0.45 -8.64
C ILE A 67 -0.93 -1.87 -8.13
N VAL A 68 -1.88 -2.76 -8.35
CA VAL A 68 -1.89 -4.12 -7.81
C VAL A 68 -1.83 -5.11 -8.96
N VAL A 69 -0.86 -6.02 -8.90
CA VAL A 69 -0.77 -7.20 -9.77
C VAL A 69 -1.07 -8.42 -8.91
N GLN A 70 -2.00 -9.27 -9.33
CA GLN A 70 -2.22 -10.56 -8.67
C GLN A 70 -1.30 -11.61 -9.28
N ALA A 71 -0.66 -12.41 -8.43
CA ALA A 71 0.26 -13.47 -8.80
C ALA A 71 -0.13 -14.78 -8.08
N PRO A 72 0.19 -15.96 -8.63
CA PRO A 72 -0.07 -17.23 -7.96
C PRO A 72 0.79 -17.39 -6.69
N ASP A 73 2.08 -17.02 -6.73
CA ASP A 73 3.02 -17.26 -5.64
C ASP A 73 4.08 -16.15 -5.51
N MET A 74 5.00 -16.34 -4.56
CA MET A 74 6.08 -15.39 -4.30
C MET A 74 7.15 -15.40 -5.40
N ASP A 75 7.43 -16.55 -6.01
CA ASP A 75 8.42 -16.67 -7.08
C ASP A 75 7.96 -15.91 -8.32
N THR A 76 6.69 -16.04 -8.68
CA THR A 76 6.08 -15.26 -9.77
C THR A 76 6.14 -13.76 -9.49
N CYS A 77 6.04 -13.34 -8.23
CA CYS A 77 6.22 -11.94 -7.86
C CYS A 77 7.64 -11.44 -8.14
N ILE A 78 8.65 -12.27 -7.89
CA ILE A 78 10.06 -11.95 -8.13
C ILE A 78 10.35 -11.92 -9.62
N ASP A 79 9.94 -12.96 -10.35
CA ASP A 79 10.13 -13.05 -11.80
C ASP A 79 9.46 -11.89 -12.55
N PHE A 80 8.29 -11.45 -12.06
CA PHE A 80 7.62 -10.27 -12.58
C PHE A 80 8.44 -9.00 -12.34
N LEU A 81 8.99 -8.80 -11.14
CA LEU A 81 9.83 -7.63 -10.81
C LEU A 81 11.13 -7.62 -11.62
N ASP A 82 11.75 -8.78 -11.82
CA ASP A 82 12.94 -8.93 -12.65
C ASP A 82 12.64 -8.63 -14.13
N THR A 83 11.47 -9.04 -14.61
CA THR A 83 11.02 -8.72 -15.98
C THR A 83 10.71 -7.23 -16.12
N LEU A 84 10.06 -6.64 -15.12
CA LEU A 84 9.78 -5.21 -15.06
C LEU A 84 11.08 -4.40 -15.13
N GLU A 85 12.07 -4.77 -14.33
CA GLU A 85 13.38 -4.09 -14.25
C GLU A 85 14.08 -4.01 -15.61
N LYS A 86 14.12 -5.12 -16.37
CA LYS A 86 14.80 -5.19 -17.67
C LYS A 86 14.25 -4.18 -18.68
N ASP A 87 12.96 -3.86 -18.56
CA ASP A 87 12.23 -2.97 -19.46
C ASP A 87 11.98 -1.58 -18.87
N THR A 88 12.49 -1.30 -17.66
CA THR A 88 12.26 -0.04 -16.95
C THR A 88 13.38 0.96 -17.26
N PRO A 89 13.05 2.16 -17.78
CA PRO A 89 14.02 3.23 -18.00
C PRO A 89 14.78 3.59 -16.71
N ASP A 90 16.03 4.02 -16.85
CA ASP A 90 16.92 4.33 -15.73
C ASP A 90 16.39 5.42 -14.79
N ASP A 91 15.54 6.32 -15.31
CA ASP A 91 14.92 7.43 -14.59
C ASP A 91 13.58 7.06 -13.92
N MET A 92 13.00 5.91 -14.26
CA MET A 92 11.72 5.47 -13.70
C MET A 92 11.90 4.83 -12.32
N TYR A 93 11.25 5.42 -11.31
CA TYR A 93 11.37 4.99 -9.92
C TYR A 93 10.15 4.17 -9.47
N VAL A 94 10.38 2.92 -9.08
CA VAL A 94 9.32 2.04 -8.53
C VAL A 94 9.58 1.72 -7.06
N ARG A 95 8.49 1.57 -6.30
CA ARG A 95 8.53 1.13 -4.89
C ARG A 95 7.25 0.39 -4.55
N GLY A 96 7.33 -0.51 -3.59
CA GLY A 96 6.18 -1.31 -3.24
C GLY A 96 6.43 -2.42 -2.26
N ARG A 97 5.49 -3.36 -2.27
CA ARG A 97 5.60 -4.62 -1.53
C ARG A 97 4.90 -5.74 -2.27
N PHE A 98 5.33 -6.97 -2.04
CA PHE A 98 4.63 -8.15 -2.52
C PHE A 98 4.42 -9.16 -1.39
N GLY A 99 3.42 -10.03 -1.57
CA GLY A 99 3.02 -11.05 -0.60
C GLY A 99 1.52 -11.13 -0.40
N SER A 100 1.09 -11.55 0.79
CA SER A 100 -0.31 -11.61 1.19
C SER A 100 -0.48 -11.24 2.66
N GLY A 101 -1.55 -10.51 2.99
CA GLY A 101 -1.94 -10.28 4.38
C GLY A 101 -2.53 -11.52 5.07
N ASP A 102 -2.90 -12.52 4.28
CA ASP A 102 -3.55 -13.76 4.70
C ASP A 102 -2.85 -14.95 4.04
N GLU A 103 -2.14 -15.75 4.83
CA GLU A 103 -1.35 -16.90 4.38
C GLU A 103 -2.23 -18.06 3.91
N SER A 104 -3.52 -18.09 4.30
CA SER A 104 -4.46 -19.08 3.78
C SER A 104 -4.84 -18.84 2.31
N LYS A 105 -4.53 -17.65 1.77
CA LYS A 105 -4.78 -17.35 0.36
C LYS A 105 -3.73 -17.99 -0.52
N SER A 106 -4.23 -18.76 -1.49
CA SER A 106 -3.45 -19.37 -2.55
C SER A 106 -2.79 -18.37 -3.48
N THR A 107 -3.19 -17.10 -3.46
CA THR A 107 -2.64 -16.05 -4.33
C THR A 107 -1.83 -15.02 -3.54
N LYS A 108 -0.87 -14.41 -4.22
CA LYS A 108 -0.04 -13.31 -3.75
C LYS A 108 -0.33 -12.07 -4.60
N VAL A 109 0.14 -10.92 -4.14
CA VAL A 109 -0.01 -9.68 -4.90
C VAL A 109 1.27 -8.88 -4.86
N ILE A 110 1.54 -8.14 -5.94
CA ILE A 110 2.56 -7.10 -6.03
C ILE A 110 1.82 -5.77 -5.96
N VAL A 111 2.24 -4.89 -5.05
CA VAL A 111 1.65 -3.57 -4.83
C VAL A 111 2.71 -2.51 -5.10
N PHE A 112 2.54 -1.76 -6.17
CA PHE A 112 3.35 -0.58 -6.48
C PHE A 112 2.67 0.67 -5.91
N ASN A 113 3.44 1.53 -5.25
CA ASN A 113 2.94 2.78 -4.68
C ASN A 113 3.26 3.97 -5.58
N ALA A 114 2.28 4.85 -5.77
CA ALA A 114 2.43 6.13 -6.46
C ALA A 114 1.83 7.27 -5.63
N ASP A 115 2.48 8.43 -5.66
CA ASP A 115 2.15 9.61 -4.84
C ASP A 115 1.46 10.72 -5.67
N SER A 116 1.26 10.50 -6.97
CA SER A 116 0.56 11.41 -7.89
C SER A 116 -0.14 10.65 -9.00
N ASP A 117 -1.04 11.33 -9.72
CA ASP A 117 -1.72 10.75 -10.89
C ASP A 117 -0.73 10.45 -12.02
N ALA A 118 0.24 11.34 -12.26
CA ALA A 118 1.29 11.14 -13.27
C ALA A 118 2.16 9.90 -12.95
N GLU A 119 2.65 9.78 -11.71
CA GLU A 119 3.44 8.61 -11.28
C GLU A 119 2.60 7.33 -11.36
N LYS A 120 1.30 7.41 -11.02
CA LYS A 120 0.37 6.28 -11.14
C LYS A 120 0.19 5.85 -12.59
N ASP A 121 -0.03 6.78 -13.52
CA ASP A 121 -0.25 6.45 -14.93
C ASP A 121 1.01 5.89 -15.59
N GLU A 122 2.18 6.44 -15.27
CA GLU A 122 3.47 5.93 -15.73
C GLU A 122 3.74 4.50 -15.23
N ILE A 123 3.63 4.28 -13.91
CA ILE A 123 3.80 2.95 -13.31
C ILE A 123 2.78 1.97 -13.88
N ARG A 124 1.50 2.36 -13.97
CA ARG A 124 0.45 1.50 -14.50
C ARG A 124 0.72 1.10 -15.95
N HIS A 125 1.15 2.05 -16.78
CA HIS A 125 1.46 1.77 -18.18
C HIS A 125 2.56 0.70 -18.29
N ARG A 126 3.66 0.86 -17.55
CA ARG A 126 4.77 -0.10 -17.55
C ARG A 126 4.36 -1.45 -16.98
N VAL A 127 3.70 -1.46 -15.82
CA VAL A 127 3.23 -2.70 -15.15
C VAL A 127 2.28 -3.47 -16.05
N LYS A 128 1.36 -2.80 -16.76
CA LYS A 128 0.48 -3.46 -17.73
C LYS A 128 1.25 -4.03 -18.92
N ALA A 129 2.18 -3.26 -19.47
CA ALA A 129 3.00 -3.74 -20.59
C ALA A 129 3.83 -4.97 -20.18
N THR A 130 4.41 -4.97 -18.99
CA THR A 130 5.12 -6.13 -18.42
C THR A 130 4.18 -7.30 -18.21
N ALA A 131 3.01 -7.11 -17.59
CA ALA A 131 2.02 -8.16 -17.40
C ALA A 131 1.61 -8.81 -18.72
N SER A 132 1.28 -8.03 -19.75
CA SER A 132 0.89 -8.57 -21.07
C SER A 132 1.97 -9.42 -21.76
N ARG A 133 3.26 -9.21 -21.45
CA ARG A 133 4.36 -10.03 -21.98
C ARG A 133 4.69 -11.22 -21.09
N PHE A 134 4.56 -11.05 -19.78
CA PHE A 134 4.93 -12.04 -18.78
C PHE A 134 3.86 -13.14 -18.69
N ASP A 135 2.61 -12.74 -18.50
CA ASP A 135 1.44 -13.61 -18.53
C ASP A 135 0.19 -12.71 -18.75
N PRO A 136 -0.44 -12.77 -19.95
CA PRO A 136 -1.58 -11.95 -20.31
C PRO A 136 -2.79 -12.05 -19.37
N GLU A 137 -2.91 -13.15 -18.63
CA GLU A 137 -4.02 -13.39 -17.70
C GLU A 137 -3.81 -12.73 -16.34
N LEU A 138 -2.61 -12.20 -16.03
CA LEU A 138 -2.34 -11.57 -14.73
C LEU A 138 -3.19 -10.30 -14.53
N PRO A 139 -4.08 -10.29 -13.52
CA PRO A 139 -4.93 -9.14 -13.26
C PRO A 139 -4.10 -7.95 -12.77
N VAL A 140 -4.27 -6.80 -13.43
CA VAL A 140 -3.69 -5.51 -13.01
C VAL A 140 -4.79 -4.51 -12.66
N ALA A 141 -4.83 -4.06 -11.41
CA ALA A 141 -5.80 -3.10 -10.90
C ALA A 141 -5.15 -1.85 -10.33
N CYS A 142 -5.92 -0.76 -10.22
CA CYS A 142 -5.48 0.49 -9.60
C CYS A 142 -6.50 0.94 -8.56
N HIS A 143 -6.02 1.37 -7.39
CA HIS A 143 -6.85 1.80 -6.28
C HIS A 143 -6.23 3.01 -5.58
N LYS A 144 -7.01 3.78 -4.83
CA LYS A 144 -6.43 4.68 -3.82
C LYS A 144 -5.64 3.86 -2.81
N ALA A 145 -4.44 4.32 -2.44
CA ALA A 145 -3.53 3.57 -1.57
C ALA A 145 -4.19 3.29 -0.20
N CYS A 146 -4.85 4.29 0.36
CA CYS A 146 -5.53 4.20 1.64
C CYS A 146 -7.01 3.80 1.53
N ALA A 147 -7.47 3.28 0.37
CA ALA A 147 -8.88 2.92 0.16
C ALA A 147 -9.47 2.14 1.35
N ASP A 148 -8.76 1.12 1.82
CA ASP A 148 -9.20 0.20 2.88
C ASP A 148 -9.35 0.85 4.27
N LEU A 149 -8.73 2.02 4.50
CA LEU A 149 -8.88 2.78 5.75
C LEU A 149 -10.13 3.66 5.72
N TYR A 150 -10.40 4.29 4.58
CA TYR A 150 -11.48 5.26 4.44
C TYR A 150 -12.78 4.66 3.91
N HIS A 151 -12.74 3.46 3.30
CA HIS A 151 -13.91 2.84 2.65
C HIS A 151 -15.11 2.70 3.58
N GLU A 152 -14.89 2.28 4.83
CA GLU A 152 -15.95 2.16 5.83
C GLU A 152 -16.64 3.49 6.14
N LEU A 153 -15.93 4.62 6.03
CA LEU A 153 -16.48 5.96 6.28
C LEU A 153 -17.11 6.58 5.03
N LEU A 154 -16.44 6.44 3.89
CA LEU A 154 -16.67 7.25 2.69
C LEU A 154 -17.27 6.47 1.51
N GLY A 155 -17.30 5.14 1.56
CA GLY A 155 -17.78 4.28 0.47
C GLY A 155 -16.74 4.05 -0.63
N ASP A 156 -17.21 3.78 -1.86
CA ASP A 156 -16.33 3.50 -3.01
C ASP A 156 -15.42 4.71 -3.32
N TRP A 157 -14.12 4.46 -3.39
CA TRP A 157 -13.11 5.48 -3.67
C TRP A 157 -13.24 6.11 -5.04
N ARG A 158 -13.91 5.44 -5.99
CA ARG A 158 -14.15 5.96 -7.35
C ARG A 158 -15.06 7.19 -7.35
N GLU A 159 -15.86 7.37 -6.29
CA GLU A 159 -16.78 8.49 -6.14
C GLU A 159 -16.23 9.60 -5.24
N TRP A 160 -15.03 9.44 -4.70
CA TRP A 160 -14.48 10.40 -3.74
C TRP A 160 -14.14 11.72 -4.41
N LYS A 161 -14.37 12.79 -3.65
CA LYS A 161 -13.85 14.14 -3.90
C LYS A 161 -12.80 14.47 -2.86
N GLU A 162 -12.02 15.53 -3.08
CA GLU A 162 -10.99 15.97 -2.14
C GLU A 162 -11.56 16.29 -0.74
N ILE A 163 -12.79 16.82 -0.71
CA ILE A 163 -13.61 16.95 0.50
C ILE A 163 -14.79 16.01 0.33
N GLN A 164 -14.92 15.04 1.23
CA GLN A 164 -15.90 13.97 1.12
C GLN A 164 -16.77 13.89 2.38
N PRO A 165 -18.10 13.89 2.27
CA PRO A 165 -18.98 13.68 3.41
C PRO A 165 -18.82 12.25 3.97
N ILE A 166 -18.90 12.13 5.29
CA ILE A 166 -18.98 10.83 5.96
C ILE A 166 -20.35 10.22 5.64
N ARG A 167 -20.34 9.07 4.95
CA ARG A 167 -21.56 8.36 4.56
C ARG A 167 -22.05 7.39 5.64
N LYS A 168 -21.15 6.96 6.52
CA LYS A 168 -21.44 6.02 7.63
C LYS A 168 -20.90 6.58 8.95
N PRO A 169 -21.60 7.54 9.57
CA PRO A 169 -21.18 8.12 10.86
C PRO A 169 -20.99 7.09 11.98
N GLU A 170 -21.75 6.00 11.94
CA GLU A 170 -21.66 4.88 12.89
C GLU A 170 -20.30 4.16 12.86
N ALA A 171 -19.56 4.23 11.75
CA ALA A 171 -18.23 3.64 11.62
C ALA A 171 -17.12 4.48 12.28
N VAL A 172 -17.38 5.76 12.62
CA VAL A 172 -16.38 6.70 13.13
C VAL A 172 -15.65 6.16 14.36
N ARG A 173 -16.39 5.62 15.34
CA ARG A 173 -15.79 5.09 16.58
C ARG A 173 -14.81 3.95 16.30
N HIS A 174 -15.22 2.99 15.48
CA HIS A 174 -14.38 1.85 15.09
C HIS A 174 -13.11 2.30 14.36
N ILE A 175 -13.23 3.27 13.45
CA ILE A 175 -12.07 3.78 12.71
C ILE A 175 -11.11 4.57 13.60
N LEU A 176 -11.61 5.37 14.54
CA LEU A 176 -10.79 6.03 15.55
C LEU A 176 -9.97 5.01 16.36
N GLU A 177 -10.58 3.93 16.83
CA GLU A 177 -9.88 2.85 17.55
C GLU A 177 -8.84 2.15 16.69
N ARG A 178 -9.17 1.86 15.42
CA ARG A 178 -8.24 1.25 14.46
C ARG A 178 -7.03 2.16 14.20
N ILE A 179 -7.24 3.46 14.05
CA ILE A 179 -6.16 4.43 13.85
C ILE A 179 -5.30 4.55 15.11
N ARG A 180 -5.88 4.58 16.31
CA ARG A 180 -5.11 4.63 17.57
C ARG A 180 -4.15 3.45 17.71
N LYS A 181 -4.62 2.23 17.41
CA LYS A 181 -3.78 1.02 17.44
C LYS A 181 -2.59 1.11 16.48
N VAL A 182 -2.78 1.76 15.32
CA VAL A 182 -1.72 1.94 14.31
C VAL A 182 -0.74 3.05 14.70
N LEU A 183 -1.22 4.19 15.20
CA LEU A 183 -0.37 5.36 15.49
C LEU A 183 0.33 5.25 16.84
N PHE A 184 -0.35 4.75 17.87
CA PHE A 184 0.12 4.80 19.26
C PHE A 184 0.53 3.44 19.82
N TRP A 185 0.49 2.39 18.99
CA TRP A 185 0.90 1.03 19.39
C TRP A 185 0.15 0.52 20.64
N GLU A 186 -1.10 0.94 20.84
CA GLU A 186 -1.95 0.44 21.92
C GLU A 186 -2.15 -1.07 21.71
N ARG A 187 -1.52 -1.89 22.58
CA ARG A 187 -1.73 -3.35 22.59
C ARG A 187 -3.21 -3.62 22.84
N LYS A 188 -3.76 -4.66 22.21
CA LYS A 188 -5.04 -5.21 22.63
C LYS A 188 -4.93 -5.52 24.13
N GLU A 189 -5.84 -4.97 24.95
CA GLU A 189 -6.03 -5.49 26.31
C GLU A 189 -6.26 -7.00 26.18
N GLY A 190 -5.41 -7.79 26.86
CA GLY A 190 -5.49 -9.26 26.87
C GLY A 190 -4.32 -10.04 26.27
N ALA A 191 -3.21 -9.41 25.87
CA ALA A 191 -1.97 -10.16 25.62
C ALA A 191 -1.17 -10.26 26.93
N GLU A 192 -1.40 -11.36 27.67
CA GLU A 192 -0.54 -11.78 28.78
C GLU A 192 0.92 -11.78 28.32
N ILE A 193 1.76 -11.10 29.09
CA ILE A 193 3.20 -11.07 28.89
C ILE A 193 3.75 -12.32 29.55
N ASP A 194 3.95 -13.38 28.76
CA ASP A 194 4.79 -14.49 29.20
C ASP A 194 6.24 -14.00 29.19
N GLN A 195 6.81 -13.80 30.38
CA GLN A 195 8.22 -13.49 30.55
C GLN A 195 8.97 -14.81 30.68
N GLY A 196 9.61 -15.23 29.59
CA GLY A 196 10.64 -16.26 29.56
C GLY A 196 11.99 -15.64 29.24
#